data_AF-G8IFJ7-F1
#
_entry.id   AF-G8IFJ7-F1
#
_cell.length_a   1.000
_cell.length_b   1.000
_cell.length_c   1.000
_cell.angle_alpha   90.00
_cell.angle_beta   90.00
_cell.angle_gamma   90.00
#
_symmetry.space_group_name_H-M   'P 1'
#
loop_
_entity.id
_entity.type
_entity.pdbx_description
1 polymer ?
#
loop_
_entity_poly.entity_id
_entity_poly.type
_entity_poly.pdbx_seq_one_letter_code
_entity_poly.pdbx_strand_id
1 'polypeptide(L)'
;MTEMTNIILSLITLLMSVAFYTLMERKILSYIQLRKGPNKVSLMGILQPFSDAIKLFNKNLSFPTNSNPLLIMLIPACSFMLSLMMWPLLPVEKFCLIDNYFNTLIFFIISSLTVYTIL
;
A
#
# COMPACT_ATOMS: atom_id res chain seq x y z
N MET A 1 24.56 5.93 -10.02
CA MET A 1 23.20 6.33 -10.48
C MET A 1 22.20 5.20 -10.26
N THR A 2 22.48 4.31 -9.31
CA THR A 2 22.12 2.88 -9.37
C THR A 2 21.27 2.45 -8.17
N GLU A 3 21.48 2.99 -6.97
CA GLU A 3 20.65 2.62 -5.81
C GLU A 3 19.38 3.47 -5.68
N MET A 4 19.49 4.80 -5.79
CA MET A 4 18.32 5.68 -5.67
C MET A 4 17.28 5.43 -6.77
N THR A 5 17.74 5.13 -7.99
CA THR A 5 16.85 4.77 -9.11
C THR A 5 16.19 3.42 -8.87
N ASN A 6 16.91 2.43 -8.34
CA ASN A 6 16.35 1.15 -7.93
C ASN A 6 15.31 1.30 -6.81
N ILE A 7 15.57 2.13 -5.80
CA ILE A 7 14.61 2.42 -4.73
C ILE A 7 13.34 3.04 -5.32
N ILE A 8 13.45 4.08 -6.14
CA ILE A 8 12.29 4.73 -6.76
C ILE A 8 11.51 3.75 -7.65
N LEU A 9 12.19 2.97 -8.49
CA LEU A 9 11.55 1.98 -9.35
C LEU A 9 10.81 0.93 -8.52
N SER A 10 11.44 0.41 -7.47
CA SER A 10 10.83 -0.57 -6.58
C SER A 10 9.56 -0.04 -5.92
N LEU A 11 9.58 1.21 -5.43
CA LEU A 11 8.42 1.86 -4.82
C LEU A 11 7.26 2.03 -5.82
N ILE A 12 7.56 2.45 -7.06
CA ILE A 12 6.54 2.58 -8.11
C ILE A 12 5.91 1.22 -8.42
N THR A 13 6.73 0.16 -8.58
CA THR A 13 6.21 -1.18 -8.85
C THR A 13 5.39 -1.75 -7.70
N LEU A 14 5.74 -1.42 -6.45
CA LEU A 14 4.99 -1.81 -5.27
C LEU A 14 3.60 -1.15 -5.22
N LEU A 15 3.53 0.16 -5.45
CA LEU A 15 2.24 0.87 -5.45
C LEU A 15 1.31 0.35 -6.55
N MET A 16 1.88 0.04 -7.72
CA MET A 16 1.15 -0.57 -8.83
C MET A 16 0.67 -1.99 -8.51
N SER A 17 1.51 -2.81 -7.85
CA SER A 17 1.13 -4.19 -7.50
C SER A 17 -0.01 -4.23 -6.48
N VAL A 18 0.04 -3.36 -5.47
CA VAL A 18 -1.03 -3.23 -4.45
C VAL A 18 -2.36 -2.81 -5.09
N ALA A 19 -2.33 -1.86 -6.04
CA ALA A 19 -3.53 -1.42 -6.74
C ALA A 19 -4.22 -2.60 -7.47
N PHE A 20 -3.46 -3.43 -8.19
CA PHE A 20 -4.03 -4.61 -8.87
C PHE A 20 -4.38 -5.76 -7.92
N TYR A 21 -3.69 -5.88 -6.79
CA TYR A 21 -4.02 -6.86 -5.76
C TYR A 21 -5.46 -6.66 -5.24
N THR A 22 -5.90 -5.42 -5.02
CA THR A 22 -7.29 -5.14 -4.62
C THR A 22 -8.33 -5.58 -5.65
N LEU A 23 -8.02 -5.46 -6.95
CA LEU A 23 -8.89 -5.93 -8.02
C LEU A 23 -8.94 -7.46 -8.05
N MET A 24 -7.78 -8.11 -7.89
CA MET A 24 -7.67 -9.56 -7.82
C MET A 24 -8.52 -10.11 -6.68
N GLU A 25 -8.41 -9.54 -5.47
CA GLU A 25 -9.20 -9.91 -4.30
C GLU A 25 -10.71 -9.84 -4.59
N ARG A 26 -11.19 -8.71 -5.15
CA ARG A 26 -12.61 -8.55 -5.51
C ARG A 26 -13.08 -9.60 -6.53
N LYS A 27 -12.23 -9.97 -7.51
CA LYS A 27 -12.56 -11.02 -8.48
C LYS A 27 -12.60 -12.40 -7.84
N ILE A 28 -11.63 -12.77 -7.01
CA ILE A 28 -11.60 -14.07 -6.32
C ILE A 28 -12.85 -14.25 -5.45
N LEU A 29 -13.17 -13.26 -4.62
CA LEU A 29 -14.37 -13.30 -3.77
C LEU A 29 -15.66 -13.42 -4.59
N SER A 30 -15.72 -12.76 -5.74
CA SER A 30 -16.86 -12.87 -6.64
C SER A 30 -17.01 -14.26 -7.23
N TYR A 31 -15.90 -14.91 -7.62
CA TYR A 31 -15.92 -16.26 -8.16
C TYR A 31 -16.36 -17.30 -7.12
N ILE A 32 -15.90 -17.17 -5.87
CA ILE A 32 -16.35 -18.03 -4.76
C ILE A 32 -17.86 -17.88 -4.53
N GLN A 33 -18.37 -16.65 -4.62
CA GLN A 33 -19.78 -16.33 -4.41
C GLN A 33 -20.65 -16.52 -5.67
N LEU A 34 -20.13 -17.14 -6.74
CA LEU A 34 -20.83 -17.35 -8.01
C LEU A 34 -21.43 -16.06 -8.63
N ARG A 35 -20.83 -14.90 -8.36
CA ARG A 35 -21.21 -13.62 -8.96
C ARG A 35 -20.05 -13.05 -9.78
N LYS A 36 -20.36 -12.25 -10.80
CA LYS A 36 -19.31 -11.56 -11.56
C LYS A 36 -18.79 -10.38 -10.75
N GLY A 37 -17.46 -10.32 -10.57
CA GLY A 37 -16.75 -9.18 -10.02
C GLY A 37 -16.84 -7.95 -10.93
N PRO A 38 -16.10 -6.88 -10.61
CA PRO A 38 -16.13 -5.63 -11.38
C PRO A 38 -15.70 -5.89 -12.84
N ASN A 39 -16.65 -5.78 -13.76
CA ASN A 39 -16.45 -6.00 -15.21
C ASN A 39 -16.84 -4.78 -16.07
N LYS A 40 -17.39 -3.70 -15.47
CA LYS A 40 -17.94 -2.55 -16.21
C LYS A 40 -16.90 -1.45 -16.50
N VAL A 41 -15.95 -1.23 -15.60
CA VAL A 41 -14.95 -0.17 -15.72
C VAL A 41 -13.83 -0.67 -16.63
N SER A 42 -14.03 -0.52 -17.95
CA SER A 42 -13.19 -0.99 -19.07
C SER A 42 -13.14 -2.51 -19.29
N LEU A 43 -12.22 -2.96 -20.16
CA LEU A 43 -11.96 -4.36 -20.47
C LEU A 43 -11.74 -5.18 -19.19
N MET A 44 -12.73 -6.01 -18.85
CA MET A 44 -12.69 -6.91 -17.69
C MET A 44 -12.37 -6.21 -16.35
N GLY A 45 -12.65 -4.90 -16.23
CA GLY A 45 -12.47 -4.15 -14.98
C GLY A 45 -11.05 -3.65 -14.69
N ILE A 46 -10.08 -3.76 -15.62
CA ILE A 46 -8.65 -3.45 -15.34
C ILE A 46 -8.44 -2.03 -14.82
N LEU A 47 -9.26 -1.06 -15.25
CA LEU A 47 -9.15 0.34 -14.82
C LEU A 47 -9.89 0.66 -13.51
N GLN A 48 -10.50 -0.33 -12.85
CA GLN A 48 -11.19 -0.15 -11.57
C GLN A 48 -10.34 0.54 -10.47
N PRO A 49 -9.10 0.10 -10.17
CA PRO A 49 -8.31 0.71 -9.09
C PRO A 49 -8.03 2.20 -9.34
N PHE A 50 -7.83 2.61 -10.60
CA PHE A 50 -7.69 4.02 -10.96
C PHE A 50 -8.98 4.81 -10.74
N SER A 51 -10.13 4.24 -11.10
CA SER A 51 -11.43 4.90 -10.89
C SER A 51 -11.76 5.08 -9.40
N ASP A 52 -11.40 4.11 -8.56
CA ASP A 52 -11.60 4.19 -7.11
C ASP A 52 -10.69 5.28 -6.49
N ALA A 53 -9.45 5.42 -6.97
CA ALA A 53 -8.54 6.49 -6.53
C ALA A 53 -9.07 7.88 -6.90
N ILE A 54 -9.48 8.09 -8.16
CA ILE A 54 -10.05 9.38 -8.62
C ILE A 54 -11.31 9.73 -7.82
N LYS A 55 -12.14 8.74 -7.50
CA LYS A 55 -13.33 8.92 -6.66
C LYS A 55 -12.99 9.41 -5.25
N LEU A 56 -11.90 8.95 -4.65
CA LEU A 56 -11.44 9.40 -3.33
C LEU A 56 -10.87 10.82 -3.39
N PHE A 57 -10.12 11.19 -4.43
CA PHE A 57 -9.59 12.55 -4.60
C PHE A 57 -10.69 13.60 -4.74
N ASN A 58 -11.81 13.26 -5.36
CA ASN A 58 -12.94 14.17 -5.52
C ASN A 58 -13.85 14.26 -4.28
N LYS A 59 -13.62 13.45 -3.25
CA LYS A 59 -14.47 13.42 -2.06
C LYS A 59 -14.05 14.52 -1.08
N ASN A 60 -15.02 15.27 -0.55
CA ASN A 60 -14.75 16.26 0.49
C ASN A 60 -14.19 15.59 1.76
N LEU A 61 -13.15 16.19 2.33
CA LEU A 61 -12.59 15.79 3.61
C LEU A 61 -13.59 16.13 4.73
N SER A 62 -14.13 15.10 5.37
CA SER A 62 -15.02 15.23 6.52
C SER A 62 -14.33 14.74 7.79
N PHE A 63 -14.12 15.62 8.76
CA PHE A 63 -13.55 15.25 10.06
C PHE A 63 -14.67 14.92 11.07
N PRO A 64 -14.49 13.92 11.95
CA PRO A 64 -15.44 13.66 13.03
C PRO A 64 -15.44 14.80 14.05
N THR A 65 -16.60 15.10 14.63
CA THR A 65 -16.80 16.26 15.53
C THR A 65 -15.97 16.19 16.82
N ASN A 66 -15.73 14.99 17.37
CA ASN A 66 -15.04 14.80 18.65
C ASN A 66 -13.63 14.23 18.46
N SER A 67 -12.82 14.86 17.60
CA SER A 67 -11.51 14.32 17.26
C SER A 67 -10.46 15.40 16.99
N ASN A 68 -9.18 15.09 17.22
CA ASN A 68 -8.09 16.02 16.93
C ASN A 68 -7.73 15.94 15.44
N PRO A 69 -7.92 17.03 14.66
CA PRO A 69 -7.73 17.00 13.21
C PRO A 69 -6.28 16.71 12.79
N LEU A 70 -5.30 17.12 13.61
CA LEU A 70 -3.88 16.91 13.31
C LEU A 70 -3.50 15.43 13.42
N LEU A 71 -3.94 14.76 14.50
CA LEU A 71 -3.68 13.33 14.70
C LEU A 71 -4.37 12.48 13.63
N ILE A 72 -5.61 12.80 13.22
CA ILE A 72 -6.32 12.05 12.18
C ILE A 72 -5.61 12.07 10.83
N MET A 73 -4.94 13.17 10.48
CA MET A 73 -4.18 13.23 9.22
C MET A 73 -2.80 12.57 9.34
N LEU A 74 -2.13 12.74 10.49
CA LEU A 74 -0.78 12.20 10.68
C LEU A 74 -0.75 10.69 10.89
N ILE A 75 -1.69 10.11 11.64
CA ILE A 75 -1.67 8.68 11.97
C ILE A 75 -1.71 7.78 10.71
N PRO A 76 -2.63 7.99 9.73
CA PRO A 76 -2.62 7.23 8.48
C PRO A 76 -1.38 7.46 7.62
N ALA A 77 -0.78 8.66 7.67
CA ALA A 77 0.47 8.93 6.98
C ALA A 77 1.63 8.16 7.62
N CYS A 78 1.70 8.11 8.96
CA CYS A 78 2.71 7.35 9.69
C CYS A 78 2.59 5.84 9.43
N SER A 79 1.38 5.27 9.43
CA SER A 79 1.19 3.84 9.15
C SER A 79 1.64 3.48 7.73
N PHE A 80 1.31 4.33 6.75
CA PHE A 80 1.78 4.17 5.38
C PHE A 80 3.30 4.24 5.27
N MET A 81 3.94 5.23 5.91
CA MET A 81 5.40 5.36 5.91
C MET A 81 6.11 4.15 6.53
N LEU A 82 5.63 3.64 7.67
CA LEU A 82 6.19 2.44 8.31
C LEU A 82 6.06 1.21 7.41
N SER A 83 4.93 1.04 6.70
CA SER A 83 4.76 -0.08 5.77
C SER A 83 5.72 -0.02 4.58
N LEU A 84 6.02 1.18 4.05
CA LEU A 84 6.98 1.36 2.98
C LEU A 84 8.43 1.09 3.44
N MET A 85 8.76 1.41 4.69
CA MET A 85 10.09 1.13 5.27
C MET A 85 10.39 -0.36 5.39
N MET A 86 9.38 -1.23 5.44
CA MET A 86 9.58 -2.68 5.49
C MET A 86 10.09 -3.25 4.18
N TRP A 87 9.73 -2.65 3.05
CA TRP A 87 9.97 -3.25 1.73
C TRP A 87 11.46 -3.39 1.37
N PRO A 88 12.33 -2.38 1.60
CA PRO A 88 13.76 -2.49 1.29
C PRO A 88 14.52 -3.55 2.08
N LEU A 89 13.95 -4.09 3.16
CA LEU A 89 14.58 -5.13 3.99
C LEU A 89 14.54 -6.52 3.34
N LEU A 90 13.66 -6.73 2.37
CA LEU A 90 13.51 -8.03 1.72
C LEU A 90 14.63 -8.23 0.70
N PRO A 91 15.38 -9.34 0.78
CA PRO A 91 16.43 -9.63 -0.20
C PRO A 91 15.79 -9.98 -1.55
N VAL A 92 15.92 -9.07 -2.52
CA VAL A 92 15.55 -9.32 -3.92
C VAL A 92 16.83 -9.64 -4.69
N GLU A 93 16.90 -10.85 -5.25
CA GLU A 93 18.09 -11.49 -5.82
C GLU A 93 19.27 -10.56 -6.19
N LYS A 94 19.23 -9.93 -7.36
CA LYS A 94 20.36 -9.16 -7.90
C LYS A 94 20.37 -7.69 -7.49
N PHE A 95 19.31 -7.22 -6.84
CA PHE A 95 19.09 -5.82 -6.51
C PHE A 95 18.55 -5.70 -5.08
N CYS A 96 19.34 -6.15 -4.11
CA CYS A 96 19.04 -5.91 -2.71
C CYS A 96 19.24 -4.42 -2.41
N LEU A 97 18.18 -3.73 -1.99
CA LEU A 97 18.20 -2.29 -1.72
C LEU A 97 18.99 -1.94 -0.47
N ILE A 98 18.92 -2.81 0.55
CA ILE A 98 19.63 -2.67 1.82
C ILE A 98 20.08 -4.07 2.24
N ASP A 99 21.35 -4.38 2.09
CA ASP A 99 21.93 -5.63 2.59
C ASP A 99 22.75 -5.37 3.85
N ASN A 100 22.10 -5.47 5.02
CA ASN A 100 22.75 -5.35 6.32
C ASN A 100 22.58 -6.66 7.12
N TYR A 101 23.60 -7.04 7.88
CA TYR A 101 23.55 -8.21 8.78
C TYR A 101 22.38 -8.16 9.78
N PHE A 102 21.88 -6.97 10.11
CA PHE A 102 20.79 -6.76 11.08
C PHE A 102 19.40 -6.58 10.44
N ASN A 103 19.21 -6.94 9.16
CA ASN A 103 17.91 -6.76 8.47
C ASN A 103 16.73 -7.43 9.21
N THR A 104 16.95 -8.59 9.82
CA THR A 104 15.93 -9.28 10.63
C THR A 104 15.56 -8.51 11.89
N LEU A 105 16.54 -7.91 12.57
CA LEU A 105 16.30 -7.07 13.75
C LEU A 105 15.49 -5.81 13.37
N ILE A 106 15.87 -5.16 12.27
CA ILE A 106 15.18 -3.95 11.79
C ILE A 106 13.72 -4.29 11.44
N PHE A 107 13.47 -5.44 10.82
CA PHE A 107 12.11 -5.94 10.58
C PHE A 107 11.31 -6.06 11.89
N PHE A 108 11.87 -6.64 12.95
CA PHE A 108 11.17 -6.73 14.23
C PHE A 108 10.88 -5.34 14.84
N ILE A 109 11.82 -4.41 14.78
CA ILE A 109 11.64 -3.04 15.31
C ILE A 109 10.53 -2.30 14.56
N ILE A 110 10.52 -2.36 13.23
CA ILE A 110 9.47 -1.68 12.46
C ILE A 110 8.11 -2.36 12.70
N SER A 111 8.08 -3.69 12.84
CA SER A 111 6.84 -4.42 13.10
C SER A 111 6.21 -4.03 14.45
N SER A 112 7.03 -3.85 15.50
CA SER A 112 6.52 -3.39 16.80
C SER A 112 6.05 -1.93 16.74
N LEU A 113 6.72 -1.07 15.95
CA LEU A 113 6.29 0.31 15.76
C LEU A 113 4.93 0.43 15.05
N THR A 114 4.61 -0.47 14.12
CA THR A 114 3.33 -0.42 13.39
C THR A 114 2.10 -0.50 14.30
N VAL A 115 2.21 -1.19 15.45
CA VAL A 115 1.14 -1.31 16.45
C VAL A 115 0.71 0.06 17.00
N TYR A 116 1.65 0.99 17.19
CA TYR A 116 1.33 2.33 17.70
C TYR A 116 0.52 3.17 16.72
N THR A 117 0.59 2.89 15.41
CA THR A 117 -0.19 3.64 14.43
C THR A 117 -1.64 3.16 14.30
N ILE A 118 -1.96 2.01 14.90
CA ILE A 118 -3.31 1.43 14.91
C ILE A 118 -4.08 1.85 16.16
N LEU A 119 -3.37 2.03 17.29
CA LEU A 119 -3.90 2.49 18.58
C LEU A 119 -4.16 4.00 18.59
#